data_AF-A0A3R7A8N6-F1
#
_entry.id   AF-A0A3R7A8N6-F1
#
_cell.length_a   1.000
_cell.length_b   1.000
_cell.length_c   1.000
_cell.angle_alpha   90.00
_cell.angle_beta   90.00
_cell.angle_gamma   90.00
#
_symmetry.space_group_name_H-M   'P 1'
#
loop_
_entity.id
_entity.type
_entity.pdbx_description
1 polymer ?
#
loop_
_entity_poly.entity_id
_entity_poly.type
_entity_poly.pdbx_seq_one_letter_code
_entity_poly.pdbx_strand_id
1 'polypeptide(L)'
;MAQEISLEEYKEAYREVRREEERRGFLVHLVVYVLVNAMLIAINFIYSPEVIWFFYPLIGWGIGISMHYLFGVRWVEKELEEREAKAEYRAREMKK
;
A
#
# COMPACT_ATOMS: atom_id res chain seq x y z
N MET A 1 -26.76 7.16 24.02
CA MET A 1 -26.18 8.51 23.97
C MET A 1 -24.89 8.38 23.18
N ALA A 2 -24.75 9.06 22.05
CA ALA A 2 -23.47 9.08 21.35
C ALA A 2 -22.46 9.73 22.29
N GLN A 3 -21.45 9.00 22.73
CA GLN A 3 -20.34 9.60 23.45
C GLN A 3 -19.66 10.59 22.49
N GLU A 4 -19.53 11.85 22.88
CA GLU A 4 -18.73 12.80 22.11
C GLU A 4 -17.27 12.34 22.16
N ILE A 5 -16.76 11.85 21.04
CA ILE A 5 -15.36 11.49 20.85
C ILE A 5 -14.54 12.77 20.64
N SER A 6 -13.38 12.86 21.27
CA SER A 6 -12.47 13.98 21.02
C SER A 6 -11.88 13.90 19.60
N LEU A 7 -11.46 15.04 19.04
CA LEU A 7 -10.85 15.08 17.71
C LEU A 7 -9.58 14.23 17.63
N GLU A 8 -8.79 14.19 18.72
CA GLU A 8 -7.55 13.43 18.76
C GLU A 8 -7.81 11.92 18.80
N GLU A 9 -8.79 11.46 19.59
CA GLU A 9 -9.24 10.05 19.58
C GLU A 9 -9.77 9.65 18.19
N TYR A 10 -10.52 10.53 17.53
CA TYR A 10 -10.99 10.28 16.16
C TYR A 10 -9.82 10.16 15.16
N LYS A 11 -8.83 11.06 15.22
CA LYS A 11 -7.64 11.02 14.34
C LYS A 11 -6.85 9.74 14.57
N GLU A 12 -6.62 9.35 15.82
CA GLU A 12 -5.87 8.12 16.14
C GLU A 12 -6.57 6.87 15.59
N ALA A 13 -7.88 6.73 15.83
CA ALA A 13 -8.68 5.64 15.28
C ALA A 13 -8.68 5.65 13.74
N TYR A 14 -8.81 6.82 13.12
CA TYR A 14 -8.73 6.95 11.67
C TYR A 14 -7.37 6.51 11.13
N ARG A 15 -6.26 6.93 11.75
CA ARG A 15 -4.91 6.50 11.34
C ARG A 15 -4.72 5.01 11.49
N GLU A 16 -5.29 4.37 12.51
CA GLU A 16 -5.25 2.91 12.67
C GLU A 16 -5.98 2.21 11.52
N VAL A 17 -7.23 2.61 11.24
CA VAL A 17 -8.02 2.04 10.13
C VAL A 17 -7.29 2.19 8.79
N ARG A 18 -6.73 3.38 8.50
CA ARG A 18 -5.99 3.60 7.25
C ARG A 18 -4.73 2.73 7.16
N ARG A 19 -4.00 2.54 8.26
CA ARG A 19 -2.84 1.63 8.31
C ARG A 19 -3.25 0.19 8.02
N GLU A 20 -4.38 -0.27 8.55
CA GLU A 20 -4.88 -1.61 8.26
C GLU A 20 -5.30 -1.79 6.81
N GLU A 21 -6.00 -0.81 6.24
CA GLU A 21 -6.43 -0.83 4.84
C GLU A 21 -5.24 -0.93 3.89
N GLU A 22 -4.23 -0.09 4.08
CA GLU A 22 -3.03 -0.09 3.21
C GLU A 22 -2.24 -1.41 3.35
N ARG A 23 -2.13 -1.96 4.56
CA ARG A 23 -1.51 -3.28 4.78
C ARG A 23 -2.26 -4.39 4.06
N ARG A 24 -3.60 -4.41 4.15
CA ARG A 24 -4.44 -5.38 3.44
C ARG A 24 -4.30 -5.23 1.93
N GLY A 25 -4.33 -3.99 1.44
CA GLY A 25 -4.11 -3.68 0.02
C GLY A 25 -2.76 -4.21 -0.47
N PHE A 26 -1.68 -3.92 0.26
CA PHE A 26 -0.34 -4.43 -0.05
C PHE A 26 -0.29 -5.96 -0.05
N LEU A 27 -0.89 -6.63 0.95
CA LEU A 27 -0.92 -8.09 1.02
C LEU A 27 -1.61 -8.73 -0.19
N VAL A 28 -2.72 -8.16 -0.66
CA VAL A 28 -3.40 -8.65 -1.88
C VAL A 28 -2.45 -8.56 -3.08
N HIS A 29 -1.78 -7.43 -3.28
CA HIS A 29 -0.84 -7.26 -4.39
C HIS A 29 0.35 -8.22 -4.27
N LEU A 30 0.87 -8.43 -3.06
CA LEU A 30 1.97 -9.36 -2.81
C LEU A 30 1.57 -10.81 -3.13
N VAL A 31 0.37 -11.24 -2.72
CA VAL A 31 -0.14 -12.58 -3.02
C VAL A 31 -0.31 -12.77 -4.53
N VAL A 32 -0.93 -11.80 -5.22
CA VAL A 32 -1.07 -11.86 -6.69
C VAL A 32 0.30 -11.93 -7.37
N TYR A 33 1.26 -11.11 -6.93
CA TYR A 33 2.62 -11.12 -7.45
C TYR A 33 3.28 -12.49 -7.31
N VAL A 34 3.20 -13.11 -6.13
CA VAL A 34 3.79 -14.44 -5.89
C VAL A 34 3.12 -15.52 -6.74
N LEU A 35 1.79 -15.56 -6.77
CA LEU A 35 1.05 -16.58 -7.52
C LEU A 35 1.29 -16.48 -9.03
N VAL A 36 1.23 -15.26 -9.58
CA VAL A 36 1.47 -15.02 -11.01
C VAL A 36 2.92 -15.37 -11.36
N ASN A 37 3.91 -14.93 -10.58
CA ASN A 37 5.31 -15.26 -10.90
C ASN A 37 5.61 -16.75 -10.75
N ALA A 38 5.05 -17.44 -9.75
CA ALA A 38 5.18 -18.89 -9.64
C ALA A 38 4.61 -19.60 -10.88
N MET A 39 3.45 -19.16 -11.37
CA MET A 39 2.86 -19.67 -12.61
C MET A 39 3.76 -19.37 -13.83
N LEU A 40 4.30 -18.16 -13.97
CA LEU A 40 5.17 -17.79 -15.08
C LEU A 40 6.50 -18.58 -15.06
N ILE A 41 7.07 -18.82 -13.88
CA ILE A 41 8.24 -19.69 -13.70
C ILE A 41 7.94 -21.10 -14.21
N ALA A 42 6.80 -21.67 -13.80
CA ALA A 42 6.38 -23.00 -14.26
C ALA A 42 6.19 -23.05 -15.79
N ILE A 43 5.50 -22.05 -16.36
CA ILE A 43 5.31 -21.95 -17.82
C ILE A 43 6.65 -21.86 -18.54
N ASN A 44 7.59 -21.05 -18.02
CA ASN A 44 8.88 -20.89 -18.65
C ASN A 44 9.64 -22.23 -18.71
N PHE A 45 9.70 -22.97 -17.61
CA PHE A 45 10.43 -24.25 -17.59
C PHE A 45 9.75 -25.36 -18.38
N ILE A 46 8.42 -25.34 -18.51
CA ILE A 46 7.67 -26.34 -19.28
C ILE A 46 7.77 -26.10 -20.79
N TYR A 47 7.61 -24.86 -21.23
CA TYR A 47 7.41 -24.55 -22.65
C TYR A 47 8.61 -23.91 -23.34
N SER A 48 9.54 -23.32 -22.60
CA SER A 48 10.71 -22.64 -23.18
C SER A 48 11.93 -22.74 -22.26
N PRO A 49 12.38 -23.95 -21.89
CA PRO A 49 13.47 -24.13 -20.94
C PRO A 49 14.81 -23.57 -21.45
N GLU A 50 14.98 -23.40 -22.76
CA GLU A 50 16.20 -22.82 -23.34
C GLU A 50 16.32 -21.30 -23.12
N VAL A 51 15.22 -20.62 -22.81
CA VAL A 51 15.17 -19.16 -22.66
C VAL A 51 14.50 -18.78 -21.35
N ILE A 52 15.28 -18.29 -20.38
CA ILE A 52 14.76 -17.91 -19.06
C ILE A 52 14.18 -16.49 -19.09
N TRP A 53 12.95 -16.34 -19.55
CA TRP A 53 12.25 -15.06 -19.67
C TRP A 53 11.47 -14.65 -18.42
N PHE A 54 11.19 -15.55 -17.46
CA PHE A 54 10.40 -15.20 -16.26
C PHE A 54 11.06 -14.12 -15.40
N PHE A 55 12.38 -13.92 -15.51
CA PHE A 55 13.11 -12.88 -14.77
C PHE A 55 12.62 -11.47 -15.09
N TYR A 56 12.20 -11.20 -16.33
CA TYR A 56 11.76 -9.87 -16.74
C TYR A 56 10.48 -9.43 -15.99
N PRO A 57 9.37 -10.19 -16.00
CA PRO A 57 8.19 -9.82 -15.20
C PRO A 57 8.48 -9.89 -13.69
N LEU A 58 9.29 -10.84 -13.22
CA LEU A 58 9.64 -10.95 -11.80
C LEU A 58 10.30 -9.67 -11.28
N ILE A 59 11.36 -9.20 -11.95
CA ILE A 59 12.08 -7.98 -11.55
C ILE A 59 11.22 -6.75 -11.83
N GLY A 60 10.62 -6.65 -13.01
CA GLY A 60 9.83 -5.48 -13.41
C GLY A 60 8.66 -5.20 -12.46
N TRP A 61 7.88 -6.23 -12.12
CA TRP A 61 6.78 -6.08 -11.17
C TRP A 61 7.27 -6.03 -9.72
N GLY A 62 8.42 -6.64 -9.41
CA GLY A 62 9.03 -6.59 -8.07
C GLY A 62 9.35 -5.17 -7.63
N ILE A 63 9.73 -4.30 -8.57
CA ILE A 63 9.88 -2.86 -8.31
C ILE A 63 8.54 -2.24 -7.91
N GLY A 64 7.45 -2.53 -8.64
CA GLY A 64 6.10 -2.03 -8.31
C GLY A 64 5.64 -2.46 -6.92
N ILE A 65 5.83 -3.73 -6.55
CA ILE A 65 5.51 -4.24 -5.21
C ILE A 65 6.35 -3.55 -4.13
N SER A 66 7.63 -3.32 -4.40
CA SER A 66 8.52 -2.60 -3.47
C SER A 66 8.02 -1.18 -3.25
N MET A 67 7.54 -0.50 -4.29
CA MET A 67 6.94 0.84 -4.16
C MET A 67 5.63 0.79 -3.35
N HIS A 68 4.74 -0.17 -3.60
CA HIS A 68 3.53 -0.34 -2.79
C HIS A 68 3.84 -0.56 -1.31
N TYR A 69 4.88 -1.33 -0.99
CA TYR A 69 5.33 -1.49 0.39
C TYR A 69 5.83 -0.17 0.98
N LEU A 70 6.68 0.56 0.26
CA LEU A 70 7.27 1.80 0.77
C LEU A 70 6.21 2.86 1.05
N PHE A 71 5.34 3.15 0.07
CA PHE A 71 4.33 4.20 0.22
C PHE A 71 3.12 3.76 1.04
N GLY A 72 2.61 2.54 0.83
CA GLY A 72 1.41 2.04 1.51
C GLY A 72 1.68 1.55 2.94
N VAL A 73 2.87 1.01 3.23
CA VAL A 73 3.12 0.38 4.54
C VAL A 73 4.20 1.11 5.33
N ARG A 74 5.35 1.40 4.72
CA ARG A 74 6.50 1.97 5.44
C ARG A 74 6.34 3.45 5.76
N TRP A 75 5.74 4.23 4.84
CA TRP A 75 5.63 5.69 4.94
C TRP A 75 4.20 6.19 5.20
N VAL A 76 3.25 5.30 5.42
CA VAL A 76 1.84 5.63 5.66
C VAL A 76 1.64 6.60 6.83
N GLU A 77 2.43 6.48 7.91
CA GLU A 77 2.34 7.36 9.07
C GLU A 77 2.70 8.81 8.72
N LYS A 78 3.86 9.00 8.07
CA LYS A 78 4.30 10.31 7.59
C LYS A 78 3.29 10.92 6.62
N GLU A 79 2.73 10.12 5.71
CA GLU A 79 1.74 10.61 4.76
C GLU A 79 0.41 10.99 5.42
N LEU A 80 -0.04 10.26 6.44
CA LEU A 80 -1.22 10.61 7.22
C LEU A 80 -1.02 11.92 7.98
N GLU A 81 0.13 12.11 8.63
CA GLU A 81 0.49 13.36 9.31
C GLU A 81 0.49 14.57 8.35
N GLU A 82 1.14 14.43 7.19
CA GLU A 82 1.17 15.49 6.17
C GLU A 82 -0.24 15.83 5.65
N ARG A 83 -1.08 14.82 5.44
CA ARG A 83 -2.48 15.01 5.00
C ARG A 83 -3.33 15.71 6.06
N GLU A 84 -3.16 15.34 7.33
CA GLU A 84 -3.87 15.98 8.44
C GLU A 84 -3.45 17.45 8.60
N ALA A 85 -2.14 17.74 8.59
CA ALA A 85 -1.64 19.11 8.66
C ALA A 85 -2.19 19.98 7.51
N LYS A 86 -2.25 19.43 6.30
CA LYS A 86 -2.83 20.10 5.13
C LYS A 86 -4.34 20.30 5.26
N ALA A 87 -5.06 19.35 5.84
CA ALA A 87 -6.50 19.47 6.10
C ALA A 87 -6.78 20.56 7.14
N GLU A 88 -6.01 20.60 8.23
CA GLU A 88 -6.13 21.64 9.25
C GLU A 88 -5.83 23.04 8.70
N TYR A 89 -4.77 23.19 7.90
CA TYR A 89 -4.44 24.45 7.24
C TYR A 89 -5.61 24.96 6.37
N ARG A 90 -6.17 24.08 5.53
CA ARG A 90 -7.33 24.42 4.67
C ARG A 90 -8.57 24.77 5.49
N ALA A 91 -8.83 24.05 6.57
CA ALA A 91 -9.97 24.34 7.45
C ALA A 91 -9.83 25.70 8.15
N ARG A 92 -8.61 26.14 8.49
CA ARG A 92 -8.33 27.47 9.06
C ARG A 92 -8.52 28.57 8.02
N GLU A 93 -8.04 28.37 6.80
CA GLU A 93 -8.21 29.34 5.70
C GLU A 93 -9.67 29.56 5.33
N MET A 94 -10.50 28.49 5.31
CA MET A 94 -11.94 28.62 5.03
C MET A 94 -12.75 29.34 6.12
N LYS A 95 -12.19 29.50 7.32
CA LYS A 95 -12.84 30.21 8.44
C LYS A 95 -12.46 31.69 8.52
N LYS A 96 -11.47 32.14 7.74
CA LYS A 96 -11.14 33.55 7.54
C LYS A 96 -12.05 34.14 6.46
#